data_AF-A5E779-F1
#
_entry.id   AF-A5E779-F1
#
_cell.length_a   1.000
_cell.length_b   1.000
_cell.length_c   1.000
_cell.angle_alpha   90.00
_cell.angle_beta   90.00
_cell.angle_gamma   90.00
#
_symmetry.space_group_name_H-M   'P 1'
#
loop_
_entity.id
_entity.type
_entity.pdbx_description
1 polymer ?
#
loop_
_entity_poly.entity_id
_entity_poly.type
_entity_poly.pdbx_seq_one_letter_code
_entity_poly.pdbx_strand_id
1 'polypeptide(L)'
;MQMAKGNLLNYIPQTLIMGWVNYFFAGFVIMKLPFPLTDGFKQMLQQGIMTPNLNVSYVLSISWYFVNLLGLRPVYGLIMGGNEADELMKQQQQLQQMQLGGAMGGIGGPGAPKVEKVFAAEVENLQILNHESVFDGIFDRFIEKHSV
;
A
#
# COMPACT_ATOMS: atom_id res chain seq x y z
N MET A 1 -3.92 -18.76 14.24
CA MET A 1 -3.62 -19.57 13.03
C MET A 1 -4.54 -19.32 11.84
N GLN A 2 -5.82 -18.97 12.01
CA GLN A 2 -6.72 -18.66 10.87
C GLN A 2 -6.37 -17.34 10.15
N MET A 3 -6.02 -16.27 10.87
CA MET A 3 -5.56 -15.01 10.24
C MET A 3 -4.27 -15.16 9.42
N ALA A 4 -3.34 -15.99 9.87
CA ALA A 4 -2.10 -16.27 9.13
C ALA A 4 -2.36 -17.04 7.83
N LYS A 5 -3.32 -17.97 7.82
CA LYS A 5 -3.71 -18.70 6.61
C LYS A 5 -4.38 -17.80 5.59
N GLY A 6 -5.24 -16.86 6.02
CA GLY A 6 -5.85 -15.86 5.15
C GLY A 6 -4.81 -14.94 4.50
N ASN A 7 -3.85 -14.42 5.28
CA ASN A 7 -2.76 -13.60 4.72
C ASN A 7 -1.81 -14.40 3.82
N LEU A 8 -1.54 -15.67 4.16
CA LEU A 8 -0.65 -16.55 3.38
C LEU A 8 -1.26 -16.92 2.02
N LEU A 9 -2.57 -17.21 1.97
CA LEU A 9 -3.27 -17.55 0.73
C LEU A 9 -3.31 -16.38 -0.27
N ASN A 10 -3.28 -15.13 0.21
CA ASN A 10 -3.21 -13.95 -0.65
C ASN A 10 -1.77 -13.58 -1.06
N TYR A 11 -0.76 -14.01 -0.29
CA TYR A 11 0.65 -13.76 -0.59
C TYR A 11 1.24 -14.70 -1.64
N ILE A 12 0.78 -15.95 -1.66
CA ILE A 12 1.28 -17.00 -2.56
C ILE A 12 1.12 -16.64 -4.05
N PRO A 13 -0.07 -16.22 -4.52
CA PRO A 13 -0.28 -15.91 -5.94
C PRO A 13 0.61 -14.77 -6.41
N GLN A 14 0.70 -13.69 -5.63
CA GLN A 14 1.47 -12.50 -5.96
C GLN A 14 2.98 -12.79 -6.04
N THR A 15 3.51 -13.57 -5.10
CA THR A 15 4.93 -13.97 -5.08
C THR A 15 5.27 -14.91 -6.22
N LEU A 16 4.37 -15.85 -6.54
CA LEU A 16 4.52 -16.74 -7.69
C LEU A 16 4.54 -15.97 -9.01
N ILE A 17 3.59 -15.04 -9.21
CA ILE A 17 3.53 -14.22 -10.41
C ILE A 17 4.79 -13.36 -10.54
N MET A 18 5.26 -12.76 -9.44
CA MET A 18 6.49 -11.97 -9.46
C MET A 18 7.72 -12.82 -9.78
N GLY A 19 7.84 -14.02 -9.20
CA GLY A 19 8.90 -14.97 -9.54
C GLY A 19 8.84 -15.45 -10.98
N TRP A 20 7.64 -15.69 -11.51
CA TRP A 20 7.40 -16.10 -12.88
C TRP A 20 7.80 -14.99 -13.88
N VAL A 21 7.40 -13.74 -13.62
CA VAL A 21 7.81 -12.59 -14.44
C VAL A 21 9.33 -12.41 -14.41
N ASN A 22 9.96 -12.58 -13.24
CA ASN A 22 11.42 -12.44 -13.13
C ASN A 22 12.16 -13.59 -13.84
N TYR A 23 11.65 -14.82 -13.79
CA TYR A 23 12.32 -15.95 -14.44
C TYR A 23 12.16 -15.94 -15.96
N PHE A 24 10.95 -15.72 -16.48
CA PHE A 24 10.69 -15.78 -17.92
C PHE A 24 10.92 -14.46 -18.63
N PHE A 25 10.78 -13.32 -17.93
CA PHE A 25 10.77 -12.00 -18.53
C PHE A 25 11.90 -11.06 -18.09
N ALA A 26 13.01 -11.59 -17.55
CA ALA A 26 14.18 -10.79 -17.18
C ALA A 26 15.11 -10.46 -18.36
N GLY A 27 15.78 -9.31 -18.28
CA GLY A 27 16.89 -8.95 -19.15
C GLY A 27 16.53 -8.38 -20.52
N PHE A 28 15.25 -8.20 -20.84
CA PHE A 28 14.81 -7.59 -22.11
C PHE A 28 13.90 -6.38 -21.92
N VAL A 29 14.00 -5.47 -22.88
CA VAL A 29 13.18 -4.27 -22.97
C VAL A 29 11.87 -4.63 -23.69
N ILE A 30 10.73 -4.34 -23.07
CA ILE A 30 9.41 -4.65 -23.66
C ILE A 30 8.87 -3.48 -24.47
N MET A 31 8.98 -2.25 -23.94
CA MET A 31 8.33 -1.09 -24.53
C MET A 31 9.06 0.23 -24.21
N LYS A 32 8.69 1.26 -24.96
CA LYS A 32 9.09 2.65 -24.73
C LYS A 32 7.87 3.45 -24.27
N LEU A 33 8.00 4.15 -23.15
CA LEU A 33 6.95 5.05 -22.66
C LEU A 33 6.87 6.32 -23.52
N PRO A 34 5.66 6.85 -23.77
CA PRO A 34 5.45 8.02 -24.64
C PRO A 34 5.73 9.36 -23.93
N PHE A 35 6.26 9.35 -22.71
CA PHE A 35 6.56 10.53 -21.92
C PHE A 35 8.01 10.50 -21.40
N PRO A 36 8.63 11.68 -21.19
CA PRO A 36 9.98 11.76 -20.63
C PRO A 36 9.96 11.39 -19.13
N LEU A 37 10.97 10.62 -18.70
CA LEU A 37 11.16 10.25 -17.29
C LEU A 37 12.50 10.78 -16.78
N THR A 38 12.58 11.06 -15.48
CA THR A 38 13.81 11.47 -14.80
C THR A 38 14.71 10.28 -14.47
N ASP A 39 16.02 10.50 -14.41
CA ASP A 39 17.02 9.45 -14.12
C ASP A 39 16.81 8.73 -12.77
N GLY A 40 16.12 9.35 -11.80
CA GLY A 40 15.75 8.68 -10.54
C GLY A 40 14.92 7.41 -10.73
N PHE A 41 14.15 7.31 -11.82
CA PHE A 41 13.37 6.10 -12.12
C PHE A 41 14.22 5.00 -12.78
N LYS A 42 15.44 5.28 -13.21
CA LYS A 42 16.26 4.33 -13.97
C LYS A 42 16.60 3.10 -13.15
N GLN A 43 17.00 3.26 -11.89
CA GLN A 43 17.29 2.14 -10.99
C GLN A 43 16.05 1.27 -10.75
N MET A 44 14.86 1.85 -10.77
CA MET A 44 13.60 1.13 -10.57
C MET A 44 13.14 0.44 -11.85
N LEU A 45 13.19 1.14 -13.00
CA LEU A 45 12.60 0.68 -14.25
C LEU A 45 13.53 -0.24 -15.05
N GLN A 46 14.84 -0.17 -14.81
CA GLN A 46 15.88 -0.90 -15.55
C GLN A 46 16.65 -1.88 -14.66
N GLN A 47 16.07 -2.27 -13.52
CA GLN A 47 16.65 -3.30 -12.66
C GLN A 47 16.67 -4.65 -13.39
N GLY A 48 17.86 -5.11 -13.78
CA GLY A 48 18.04 -6.39 -14.50
C GLY A 48 18.63 -6.27 -15.91
N ILE A 49 18.98 -5.08 -16.38
CA ILE A 49 19.76 -4.89 -17.62
C ILE A 49 21.05 -4.10 -17.35
N MET A 50 22.16 -4.58 -17.89
CA MET A 50 23.49 -3.98 -17.73
C MET A 50 23.79 -2.99 -18.87
N THR A 51 22.92 -2.01 -19.07
CA THR A 51 23.07 -0.98 -20.13
C THR A 51 22.96 0.44 -19.56
N PRO A 52 24.07 1.00 -19.03
CA PRO A 52 24.05 2.30 -18.35
C PRO A 52 23.71 3.48 -19.27
N ASN A 53 23.86 3.35 -20.59
CA ASN A 53 23.54 4.40 -21.56
C ASN A 53 22.11 4.31 -22.14
N LEU A 54 21.29 3.36 -21.67
CA LEU A 54 19.92 3.24 -22.14
C LEU A 54 19.06 4.42 -21.64
N ASN A 55 18.22 4.95 -22.53
CA ASN A 55 17.28 6.01 -22.19
C ASN A 55 16.22 5.49 -21.18
N VAL A 56 15.86 6.31 -20.19
CA VAL A 56 14.95 5.93 -19.09
C VAL A 56 13.52 5.61 -19.57
N SER A 57 13.12 6.10 -20.74
CA SER A 57 11.82 5.77 -21.34
C SER A 57 11.69 4.31 -21.75
N TYR A 58 12.79 3.55 -21.85
CA TYR A 58 12.75 2.10 -22.09
C TYR A 58 12.53 1.33 -20.79
N VAL A 59 11.53 0.46 -20.80
CA VAL A 59 11.01 -0.20 -19.60
C VAL A 59 11.14 -1.72 -19.73
N LEU A 60 11.58 -2.35 -18.63
CA LEU A 60 11.64 -3.80 -18.48
C LEU A 60 10.29 -4.37 -18.05
N SER A 61 10.13 -5.69 -18.19
CA SER A 61 8.92 -6.44 -17.85
C SER A 61 8.49 -6.31 -16.39
N ILE A 62 9.45 -6.32 -15.45
CA ILE A 62 9.17 -6.19 -14.01
C ILE A 62 8.61 -4.81 -13.66
N SER A 63 9.13 -3.80 -14.32
CA SER A 63 8.77 -2.41 -14.15
C SER A 63 7.38 -2.15 -14.73
N TRP A 64 7.08 -2.76 -15.87
CA TRP A 64 5.73 -2.76 -16.44
C TRP A 64 4.71 -3.45 -15.52
N TYR A 65 5.09 -4.56 -14.88
CA TYR A 65 4.25 -5.20 -13.89
C TYR A 65 3.91 -4.27 -12.71
N PHE A 66 4.90 -3.55 -12.17
CA PHE A 66 4.66 -2.57 -11.11
C PHE A 66 3.75 -1.42 -11.55
N VAL A 67 3.90 -0.93 -12.78
CA VAL A 67 3.02 0.11 -13.35
C VAL A 67 1.57 -0.38 -13.42
N ASN A 68 1.34 -1.61 -13.88
CA ASN A 68 -0.01 -2.18 -13.92
C ASN A 68 -0.59 -2.37 -12.51
N LEU A 69 0.23 -2.83 -11.56
CA LEU A 69 -0.22 -3.03 -10.19
C LEU A 69 -0.70 -1.73 -9.52
N LEU A 70 -0.07 -0.59 -9.83
CA LEU A 70 -0.52 0.71 -9.33
C LEU A 70 -1.67 1.31 -10.15
N GLY A 71 -1.67 1.09 -11.47
CA GLY A 71 -2.59 1.71 -12.42
C GLY A 71 -3.94 1.02 -12.57
N LEU A 72 -4.09 -0.25 -12.16
CA LEU A 72 -5.32 -1.02 -12.34
C LEU A 72 -6.42 -0.70 -11.31
N ARG A 73 -6.14 0.14 -10.30
CA ARG A 73 -7.14 0.57 -9.29
C ARG A 73 -8.47 1.01 -9.88
N PRO A 74 -8.51 1.94 -10.86
CA PRO A 74 -9.79 2.42 -11.42
C PRO A 74 -10.49 1.34 -12.23
N VAL A 75 -9.72 0.42 -12.85
CA VAL A 75 -10.26 -0.69 -13.63
C VAL A 75 -10.98 -1.68 -12.71
N TYR A 76 -10.37 -2.04 -11.58
CA TYR A 76 -11.03 -2.88 -10.59
C TYR A 76 -12.25 -2.20 -9.97
N GLY A 77 -12.17 -0.89 -9.67
CA GLY A 77 -13.31 -0.12 -9.18
C GLY A 77 -14.52 -0.13 -10.13
N LEU A 78 -14.28 -0.10 -11.45
CA LEU A 78 -15.34 -0.17 -12.45
C LEU A 78 -15.93 -1.58 -12.62
N ILE A 79 -15.12 -2.64 -12.48
CA ILE A 79 -15.56 -4.02 -12.72
C ILE A 79 -16.24 -4.63 -11.48
N MET A 80 -15.70 -4.39 -10.28
CA MET A 80 -16.11 -5.07 -9.04
C MET A 80 -17.05 -4.20 -8.18
N GLY A 81 -17.24 -2.93 -8.54
CA GLY A 81 -17.90 -1.96 -7.67
C GLY A 81 -16.96 -1.47 -6.56
N GLY A 82 -17.11 -0.21 -6.16
CA GLY A 82 -16.12 0.50 -5.33
C GLY A 82 -15.69 -0.20 -4.04
N ASN A 83 -16.61 -0.90 -3.36
CA ASN A 83 -16.32 -1.53 -2.06
C ASN A 83 -15.42 -2.77 -2.17
N GLU A 84 -15.71 -3.67 -3.12
CA GLU A 84 -14.93 -4.92 -3.30
C GLU A 84 -13.55 -4.62 -3.91
N ALA A 85 -13.49 -3.64 -4.82
CA ALA A 85 -12.23 -3.18 -5.39
C ALA A 85 -11.33 -2.55 -4.31
N ASP A 86 -11.89 -1.75 -3.40
CA ASP A 86 -11.12 -1.14 -2.31
C ASP A 86 -10.59 -2.18 -1.32
N GLU A 87 -11.33 -3.24 -1.03
CA GLU A 87 -10.85 -4.35 -0.20
C GLU A 87 -9.71 -5.12 -0.87
N LEU A 88 -9.85 -5.46 -2.16
CA LEU A 88 -8.80 -6.11 -2.93
C LEU A 88 -7.54 -5.23 -3.02
N MET A 89 -7.72 -3.92 -3.21
CA MET A 89 -6.61 -2.97 -3.31
C MET A 89 -5.91 -2.75 -1.96
N LYS A 90 -6.66 -2.65 -0.85
CA LYS A 90 -6.08 -2.58 0.50
C LYS A 90 -5.24 -3.81 0.80
N GLN A 91 -5.73 -4.99 0.41
CA GLN A 91 -5.00 -6.24 0.54
C GLN A 91 -3.71 -6.25 -0.30
N GLN A 92 -3.78 -5.81 -1.57
CA GLN A 92 -2.62 -5.75 -2.46
C GLN A 92 -1.58 -4.72 -2.00
N GLN A 93 -2.03 -3.59 -1.44
CA GLN A 93 -1.16 -2.55 -0.91
C GLN A 93 -0.45 -2.99 0.39
N GLN A 94 -1.15 -3.73 1.25
CA GLN A 94 -0.55 -4.36 2.44
C GLN A 94 0.53 -5.37 2.07
N LEU A 95 0.32 -6.14 0.99
CA LEU A 95 1.32 -7.07 0.43
C LEU A 95 2.54 -6.34 -0.15
N GLN A 96 2.32 -5.25 -0.89
CA GLN A 96 3.42 -4.42 -1.40
C GLN A 96 4.25 -3.82 -0.26
N GLN A 97 3.60 -3.39 0.82
CA GLN A 97 4.29 -2.84 1.98
C GLN A 97 5.16 -3.89 2.69
N MET A 98 4.74 -5.16 2.72
CA MET A 98 5.59 -6.25 3.20
C MET A 98 6.73 -6.60 2.24
N GLN A 99 6.50 -6.54 0.92
CA GLN A 99 7.50 -6.92 -0.08
C GLN A 99 8.58 -5.84 -0.29
N LEU A 100 8.20 -4.56 -0.22
CA LEU A 100 9.13 -3.42 -0.27
C LEU A 100 9.71 -3.09 1.13
N GLY A 101 8.94 -3.33 2.19
CA GLY A 101 9.35 -3.16 3.60
C GLY A 101 10.21 -4.30 4.15
N GLY A 102 10.36 -5.41 3.42
CA GLY A 102 11.36 -6.44 3.70
C GLY A 102 12.80 -5.95 3.52
N ALA A 103 13.00 -4.86 2.77
CA ALA A 103 14.31 -4.19 2.62
C ALA A 103 14.48 -2.96 3.54
N MET A 104 13.39 -2.42 4.10
CA MET A 104 13.39 -1.28 5.01
C MET A 104 12.29 -1.48 6.05
N GLY A 105 12.70 -1.99 7.24
CA GLY A 105 11.84 -2.50 8.30
C GLY A 105 10.59 -1.66 8.63
N GLY A 106 9.50 -1.96 7.94
CA GLY A 106 8.19 -1.35 8.12
C GLY A 106 7.15 -2.37 8.59
N ILE A 107 6.60 -2.09 9.78
CA ILE A 107 5.26 -2.40 10.28
C ILE A 107 4.56 -3.59 9.57
N GLY A 108 4.92 -4.82 9.95
CA GLY A 108 4.27 -6.03 9.42
C GLY A 108 5.12 -7.30 9.52
N GLY A 109 6.43 -7.16 9.70
CA GLY A 109 7.31 -8.27 10.04
C GLY A 109 7.15 -8.76 11.49
N PRO A 110 7.58 -9.99 11.80
CA PRO A 110 7.65 -10.49 13.17
C PRO A 110 8.51 -9.56 14.02
N GLY A 111 7.86 -8.70 14.82
CA GLY A 111 8.46 -7.50 15.41
C GLY A 111 7.48 -6.33 15.55
N ALA A 112 6.26 -6.42 14.98
CA ALA A 112 5.17 -5.50 15.30
C ALA A 112 5.00 -5.37 16.84
N PRO A 113 4.82 -4.14 17.37
CA PRO A 113 4.67 -3.94 18.79
C PRO A 113 3.56 -4.85 19.31
N LYS A 114 3.89 -5.66 20.32
CA LYS A 114 2.92 -6.53 21.00
C LYS A 114 1.68 -5.70 21.31
N VAL A 115 0.51 -6.29 21.15
CA VAL A 115 -0.79 -5.64 21.39
C VAL A 115 -0.83 -4.93 22.74
N GLU A 116 -0.17 -5.50 23.76
CA GLU A 116 0.05 -4.90 25.08
C GLU A 116 0.72 -3.52 25.05
N LYS A 117 1.76 -3.35 24.21
CA LYS A 117 2.46 -2.06 24.06
C LYS A 117 1.60 -1.03 23.34
N VAL A 118 0.79 -1.48 22.37
CA VAL A 118 -0.15 -0.60 21.67
C VAL A 118 -1.23 -0.10 22.64
N PHE A 119 -1.80 -0.98 23.46
CA PHE A 119 -2.77 -0.58 24.47
C PHE A 119 -2.16 0.31 25.57
N ALA A 120 -0.92 0.03 26.00
CA ALA A 120 -0.24 0.89 26.98
C ALA A 120 -0.01 2.31 26.44
N ALA A 121 0.41 2.43 25.18
CA ALA A 121 0.57 3.73 24.53
C ALA A 121 -0.76 4.48 24.38
N GLU A 122 -1.85 3.77 24.05
CA GLU A 122 -3.17 4.39 23.95
C GLU A 122 -3.69 4.88 25.30
N VAL A 123 -3.43 4.14 26.38
CA VAL A 123 -3.77 4.56 27.76
C VAL A 123 -2.98 5.81 28.15
N GLU A 124 -1.69 5.88 27.82
CA GLU A 124 -0.88 7.08 28.04
C GLU A 124 -1.43 8.29 27.28
N ASN A 125 -1.83 8.11 26.02
CA ASN A 125 -2.48 9.15 25.24
C ASN A 125 -3.80 9.64 25.88
N LEU A 126 -4.64 8.70 26.37
CA LEU A 126 -5.89 9.03 27.05
C LEU A 126 -5.69 9.83 28.34
N GLN A 127 -4.56 9.66 29.04
CA GLN A 127 -4.26 10.44 30.25
C GLN A 127 -4.01 11.92 29.97
N ILE A 128 -3.59 12.27 28.74
CA ILE A 128 -3.28 13.65 28.34
C ILE A 128 -4.55 14.38 27.85
N LEU A 129 -5.61 13.64 27.49
CA LEU A 129 -6.84 14.23 26.99
C LEU A 129 -7.63 14.91 28.11
N ASN A 130 -8.05 16.14 27.85
CA ASN A 130 -9.01 16.83 28.71
C ASN A 130 -10.41 16.26 28.50
N HIS A 131 -11.13 16.05 29.59
CA HIS A 131 -12.52 15.62 29.55
C HIS A 131 -13.39 16.77 29.01
N GLU A 132 -13.99 16.56 27.84
CA GLU A 132 -15.02 17.44 27.27
C GLU A 132 -16.38 16.75 27.37
N SER A 133 -17.29 17.34 28.15
CA SER A 133 -18.64 16.82 28.34
C SER A 133 -19.61 17.49 27.36
N VAL A 134 -20.26 16.69 26.53
CA VAL A 134 -21.39 17.14 25.69
C VAL A 134 -22.61 17.49 26.54
N PHE A 135 -22.61 17.15 27.83
CA PHE A 135 -23.69 17.50 28.76
C PHE A 135 -23.57 18.89 29.38
N ASP A 136 -22.38 19.48 29.34
CA ASP A 136 -22.14 20.79 29.94
C ASP A 136 -22.71 21.87 29.02
N GLY A 137 -23.58 22.74 29.52
CA GLY A 137 -24.19 23.81 28.71
C GLY A 137 -25.23 23.35 27.68
N ILE A 138 -25.85 22.17 27.86
CA ILE A 138 -26.94 21.71 26.97
C ILE A 138 -28.07 22.73 26.92
N PHE A 139 -28.48 23.27 28.06
CA PHE A 139 -29.58 24.22 28.12
C PHE A 139 -29.27 25.48 27.31
N ASP A 140 -28.06 26.01 27.42
CA ASP A 140 -27.63 27.19 26.67
C ASP A 140 -27.55 26.91 25.16
N ARG A 141 -26.96 25.78 24.74
CA ARG A 141 -26.93 25.35 23.33
C ARG A 141 -28.32 25.11 22.76
N PHE A 142 -29.22 24.56 23.56
CA PHE A 142 -30.59 24.28 23.15
C PHE A 142 -31.38 25.58 22.99
N ILE A 143 -31.22 26.52 23.93
CA ILE A 143 -31.83 27.84 23.87
C ILE A 143 -31.26 28.62 22.67
N GLU A 144 -29.95 28.66 22.46
CA GLU A 144 -29.32 29.35 21.31
C GLU A 144 -29.81 28.82 19.95
N LYS A 145 -30.06 27.50 19.84
CA LYS A 145 -30.56 26.88 18.61
C LYS A 145 -32.05 27.16 18.35
N HIS A 146 -32.83 27.47 19.39
CA HIS A 146 -34.29 27.56 19.31
C HIS A 146 -34.90 28.89 19.77
N SER A 147 -34.10 29.85 20.24
CA SER A 147 -34.54 31.22 20.50
C SER A 147 -34.62 31.98 19.18
N VAL A 148 -35.83 32.39 18.82
CA VAL A 148 -36.16 33.30 17.71
C VAL A 148 -35.67 34.72 18.04
#